data_AF-G9KNS6-F1
#
_entry.id   AF-G9KNS6-F1
#
_cell.length_a   1.000
_cell.length_b   1.000
_cell.length_c   1.000
_cell.angle_alpha   90.00
_cell.angle_beta   90.00
_cell.angle_gamma   90.00
#
_symmetry.space_group_name_H-M   'P 1'
#
loop_
_entity.id
_entity.type
_entity.pdbx_description
1 polymer ?
#
loop_
_entity_poly.entity_id
_entity_poly.type
_entity_poly.pdbx_seq_one_letter_code
_entity_poly.pdbx_strand_id
1 'polypeptide(L)'
;GCEWTEGGPSPVFEPGAVSPLVTVTWQDGRCSSGFLASLPQPESHLNVASGFGCATIFWLLKNSPEFLKSYDAAGTIHDYVVAMLCGLPRSLMCDQNAASWGYFNTQSQSWNLEILKASGFPIHLLPDIAEAGSVAGRTSRAWFEIPKGTQVGVALGDLQASVYSCMAKRTDA
;
A
#
# COMPACT_ATOMS: atom_id res chain seq x y z
N GLY A 1 -5.58 -4.71 15.89
CA GLY A 1 -5.75 -5.58 14.71
C GLY A 1 -7.18 -5.48 14.22
N CYS A 2 -7.42 -5.71 12.94
CA CYS A 2 -8.78 -5.78 12.39
C CYS A 2 -9.37 -7.17 12.64
N GLU A 3 -10.63 -7.23 13.07
CA GLU A 3 -11.30 -8.48 13.42
C GLU A 3 -12.56 -8.69 12.58
N TRP A 4 -12.81 -9.94 12.22
CA TRP A 4 -14.03 -10.35 11.53
C TRP A 4 -15.04 -10.80 12.57
N THR A 5 -16.10 -10.02 12.78
CA THR A 5 -17.15 -10.32 13.76
C THR A 5 -18.24 -11.20 13.14
N GLU A 6 -18.59 -12.29 13.84
CA GLU A 6 -19.65 -13.23 13.44
C GLU A 6 -20.94 -12.88 14.18
N GLY A 7 -21.50 -11.70 13.87
CA GLY A 7 -22.70 -11.19 14.56
C GLY A 7 -24.00 -11.25 13.77
N GLY A 8 -23.98 -11.54 12.46
CA GLY A 8 -25.14 -11.36 11.59
C GLY A 8 -25.17 -12.25 10.33
N PRO A 9 -26.18 -12.08 9.45
CA PRO A 9 -26.40 -12.91 8.26
C PRO A 9 -25.30 -12.79 7.18
N SER A 10 -24.34 -11.89 7.36
CA SER A 10 -23.12 -11.79 6.55
C SER A 10 -21.95 -11.39 7.46
N PRO A 11 -20.74 -11.92 7.24
CA PRO A 11 -19.58 -11.57 8.05
C PRO A 11 -19.26 -10.09 7.86
N VAL A 12 -19.14 -9.35 8.97
CA VAL A 12 -18.79 -7.93 8.98
C VAL A 12 -17.31 -7.82 9.36
N PHE A 13 -16.55 -7.07 8.58
CA PHE A 13 -15.18 -6.73 8.91
C PHE A 13 -15.16 -5.45 9.73
N GLU A 14 -14.73 -5.53 10.98
CA GLU A 14 -14.51 -4.35 11.79
C GLU A 14 -13.04 -3.94 11.66
N PRO A 15 -12.75 -2.83 10.96
CA PRO A 15 -11.41 -2.28 10.94
C PRO A 15 -11.04 -1.91 12.38
N GLY A 16 -9.86 -2.34 12.83
CA GLY A 16 -9.35 -1.98 14.15
C GLY A 16 -8.89 -0.52 14.20
N ALA A 17 -7.72 -0.25 14.81
CA ALA A 17 -7.05 1.05 14.75
C ALA A 17 -6.53 1.34 13.33
N VAL A 18 -7.44 1.56 12.38
CA VAL A 18 -7.16 2.07 11.04
C VAL A 18 -7.49 3.54 11.12
N SER A 19 -6.52 4.41 10.83
CA SER A 19 -6.78 5.83 11.01
C SER A 19 -7.88 6.30 10.05
N PRO A 20 -8.86 7.09 10.51
CA PRO A 20 -9.82 7.77 9.62
C PRO A 20 -9.13 8.72 8.62
N LEU A 21 -7.87 9.08 8.87
CA LEU A 21 -7.01 9.89 8.00
C LEU A 21 -6.24 9.05 6.95
N VAL A 22 -6.45 7.72 6.85
CA VAL A 22 -5.66 6.78 6.00
C VAL A 22 -5.91 6.91 4.50
N THR A 23 -6.96 7.60 4.04
CA THR A 23 -7.03 7.97 2.61
C THR A 23 -6.39 9.34 2.39
N VAL A 24 -5.07 9.43 2.58
CA VAL A 24 -4.30 10.54 2.02
C VAL A 24 -4.33 10.31 0.51
N THR A 25 -5.28 10.96 -0.15
CA THR A 25 -5.45 10.83 -1.59
C THR A 25 -4.22 11.40 -2.28
N TRP A 26 -3.99 11.01 -3.53
CA TRP A 26 -2.95 11.60 -4.37
C TRP A 26 -3.11 13.13 -4.55
N GLN A 27 -4.28 13.68 -4.21
CA GLN A 27 -4.56 15.13 -4.23
C GLN A 27 -4.09 15.84 -2.96
N ASP A 28 -3.56 15.11 -1.98
CA ASP A 28 -3.12 15.71 -0.73
C ASP A 28 -1.86 16.55 -0.91
N GLY A 29 -2.05 17.87 -0.78
CA GLY A 29 -1.02 18.89 -0.91
C GLY A 29 -0.33 19.25 0.41
N ARG A 30 -0.43 18.45 1.49
CA ARG A 30 0.18 18.81 2.80
C ARG A 30 1.70 18.94 2.76
N CYS A 31 2.34 18.28 1.79
CA CYS A 31 3.78 18.39 1.56
C CYS A 31 4.06 19.65 0.73
N SER A 32 4.57 20.70 1.36
CA SER A 32 5.05 21.89 0.66
C SER A 32 6.28 21.58 -0.19
N SER A 33 6.53 22.37 -1.24
CA SER A 33 7.70 22.22 -2.12
C SER A 33 9.03 22.26 -1.34
N GLY A 34 9.11 23.10 -0.31
CA GLY A 34 10.27 23.16 0.59
C GLY A 34 10.46 21.88 1.42
N PHE A 35 9.38 21.21 1.82
CA PHE A 35 9.46 19.93 2.50
C PHE A 35 9.95 18.83 1.55
N LEU A 36 9.40 18.76 0.33
CA LEU A 36 9.82 17.81 -0.69
C LEU A 36 11.31 17.98 -1.05
N ALA A 37 11.79 19.23 -1.14
CA ALA A 37 13.20 19.52 -1.37
C ALA A 37 14.12 19.14 -0.20
N SER A 38 13.57 19.04 1.02
CA SER A 38 14.32 18.59 2.21
C SER A 38 14.38 17.07 2.37
N LEU A 39 13.60 16.33 1.57
CA LEU A 39 13.60 14.88 1.58
C LEU A 39 14.84 14.32 0.85
N PRO A 40 15.33 13.15 1.25
CA PRO A 40 16.45 12.52 0.56
C PRO A 40 16.08 12.22 -0.90
N GLN A 41 17.04 12.40 -1.81
CA GLN A 41 16.79 12.04 -3.20
C GLN A 41 16.63 10.52 -3.30
N PRO A 42 15.48 10.03 -3.81
CA PRO A 42 15.31 8.59 -4.03
C PRO A 42 16.18 8.15 -5.21
N GLU A 43 16.73 6.93 -5.16
CA GLU A 43 17.17 6.26 -6.39
C GLU A 43 15.95 5.57 -7.01
N SER A 44 15.05 6.38 -7.55
CA SER A 44 13.92 5.92 -8.32
C SER A 44 13.82 6.72 -9.62
N HIS A 45 13.03 6.23 -10.56
CA HIS A 45 12.77 6.89 -11.83
C HIS A 45 11.88 8.13 -11.70
N LEU A 46 11.35 8.42 -10.50
CA LEU A 46 10.40 9.50 -10.24
C LEU A 46 10.91 10.45 -9.16
N ASN A 47 10.74 11.74 -9.40
CA ASN A 47 10.91 12.75 -8.37
C ASN A 47 9.77 12.63 -7.34
N VAL A 48 10.08 12.76 -6.06
CA VAL A 48 9.10 12.70 -4.99
C VAL A 48 8.11 13.87 -5.12
N ALA A 49 6.82 13.55 -5.19
CA ALA A 49 5.75 14.55 -5.29
C ALA A 49 4.87 14.56 -4.02
N SER A 50 4.18 15.69 -3.79
CA SER A 50 3.09 15.76 -2.83
C SER A 50 1.97 14.82 -3.28
N GLY A 51 1.64 13.83 -2.45
CA GLY A 51 0.69 12.76 -2.78
C GLY A 51 1.32 11.37 -2.80
N PHE A 52 2.66 11.26 -2.77
CA PHE A 52 3.34 9.97 -2.64
C PHE A 52 3.26 9.45 -1.20
N GLY A 53 3.07 8.13 -1.06
CA GLY A 53 2.92 7.46 0.24
C GLY A 53 4.08 7.74 1.20
N CYS A 54 5.32 7.64 0.73
CA CYS A 54 6.50 7.94 1.56
C CYS A 54 6.58 9.41 1.98
N ALA A 55 6.25 10.36 1.09
CA ALA A 55 6.28 11.80 1.41
C ALA A 55 5.31 12.11 2.56
N THR A 56 4.12 11.54 2.51
CA THR A 56 3.10 11.66 3.57
C THR A 56 3.60 11.06 4.89
N ILE A 57 4.21 9.88 4.86
CA ILE A 57 4.74 9.25 6.08
C ILE A 57 5.89 10.08 6.67
N PHE A 58 6.78 10.63 5.85
CA PHE A 58 7.80 11.57 6.31
C PHE A 58 7.19 12.81 6.97
N TRP A 59 6.12 13.35 6.38
CA TRP A 59 5.42 14.49 6.94
C TRP A 59 4.78 14.15 8.29
N LEU A 60 4.15 12.98 8.40
CA LEU A 60 3.56 12.49 9.66
C LEU A 60 4.63 12.24 10.71
N LEU A 61 5.79 11.70 10.34
CA LEU A 61 6.92 11.52 11.24
C LEU A 61 7.41 12.85 11.83
N LYS A 62 7.40 13.93 11.03
CA LYS A 62 7.81 15.27 11.49
C LYS A 62 6.75 15.99 12.34
N ASN A 63 5.48 15.88 11.97
CA ASN A 63 4.41 16.66 12.61
C ASN A 63 3.72 15.90 13.76
N SER A 64 3.57 14.58 13.63
CA SER A 64 2.80 13.73 14.55
C SER A 64 3.43 12.34 14.70
N PRO A 65 4.66 12.21 15.24
CA PRO A 65 5.33 10.92 15.38
C PRO A 65 4.59 9.94 16.30
N GLU A 66 3.91 10.43 17.34
CA GLU A 66 3.14 9.58 18.27
C GLU A 66 1.96 8.88 17.58
N PHE A 67 1.38 9.52 16.56
CA PHE A 67 0.35 8.90 15.74
C PHE A 67 0.93 7.76 14.91
N LEU A 68 2.13 7.93 14.35
CA LEU A 68 2.75 6.91 13.51
C LEU A 68 3.13 5.65 14.29
N LYS A 69 3.49 5.79 15.57
CA LYS A 69 3.87 4.66 16.46
C LYS A 69 2.73 3.68 16.72
N SER A 70 1.47 4.09 16.59
CA SER A 70 0.32 3.20 16.82
C SER A 70 -0.01 2.31 15.62
N TYR A 71 0.66 2.50 14.48
CA TYR A 71 0.45 1.72 13.27
C TYR A 71 1.60 0.74 13.05
N ASP A 72 1.26 -0.44 12.55
CA ASP A 72 2.23 -1.51 12.27
C ASP A 72 2.50 -1.69 10.77
N ALA A 73 1.63 -1.15 9.91
CA ALA A 73 1.71 -1.29 8.45
C ALA A 73 1.12 -0.06 7.73
N ALA A 74 1.66 0.21 6.54
CA ALA A 74 1.14 1.20 5.60
C ALA A 74 1.02 0.54 4.21
N GLY A 75 0.01 0.95 3.44
CA GLY A 75 -0.27 0.41 2.11
C GLY A 75 -1.29 1.26 1.37
N THR A 76 -1.61 0.91 0.13
CA THR A 76 -2.73 1.57 -0.56
C THR A 76 -4.07 1.03 -0.08
N ILE A 77 -5.16 1.73 -0.41
CA ILE A 77 -6.51 1.27 -0.12
C ILE A 77 -6.82 -0.08 -0.79
N HIS A 78 -6.30 -0.32 -1.99
CA HIS A 78 -6.52 -1.58 -2.70
C HIS A 78 -5.81 -2.73 -2.00
N ASP A 79 -4.56 -2.52 -1.56
CA ASP A 79 -3.79 -3.51 -0.82
C ASP A 79 -4.42 -3.81 0.55
N TYR A 80 -5.05 -2.80 1.18
CA TYR A 80 -5.81 -2.96 2.41
C TYR A 80 -7.03 -3.87 2.22
N VAL A 81 -7.78 -3.71 1.11
CA VAL A 81 -8.90 -4.58 0.78
C VAL A 81 -8.43 -6.02 0.55
N VAL A 82 -7.29 -6.22 -0.12
CA VAL A 82 -6.69 -7.55 -0.32
C VAL A 82 -6.26 -8.17 1.02
N ALA A 83 -5.64 -7.39 1.90
CA ALA A 83 -5.24 -7.85 3.23
C ALA A 83 -6.46 -8.22 4.09
N MET A 84 -7.52 -7.43 4.04
CA MET A 84 -8.81 -7.72 4.69
C MET A 84 -9.40 -9.04 4.19
N LEU A 85 -9.50 -9.20 2.87
CA LEU A 85 -10.03 -10.40 2.21
C LEU A 85 -9.27 -11.66 2.60
N CYS A 86 -7.94 -11.59 2.61
CA CYS A 86 -7.08 -12.73 2.89
C CYS A 86 -6.83 -12.92 4.39
N GLY A 87 -7.19 -11.95 5.24
CA GLY A 87 -6.81 -11.92 6.65
C GLY A 87 -5.30 -11.82 6.87
N LEU A 88 -4.59 -11.12 5.97
CA LEU A 88 -3.13 -11.01 6.05
C LEU A 88 -2.72 -10.01 7.14
N PRO A 89 -1.68 -10.34 7.94
CA PRO A 89 -1.17 -9.44 8.97
C PRO A 89 -0.37 -8.27 8.38
N ARG A 90 0.16 -8.42 7.16
CA ARG A 90 0.92 -7.39 6.43
C ARG A 90 0.27 -7.14 5.06
N SER A 91 0.34 -5.90 4.61
CA SER A 91 -0.16 -5.49 3.30
C SER A 91 0.81 -5.94 2.21
N LEU A 92 0.27 -6.57 1.16
CA LEU A 92 1.01 -6.94 -0.05
C LEU A 92 0.70 -5.93 -1.14
N MET A 93 1.74 -5.35 -1.72
CA MET A 93 1.65 -4.28 -2.71
C MET A 93 2.32 -4.70 -4.01
N CYS A 94 1.72 -4.36 -5.15
CA CYS A 94 2.40 -4.54 -6.44
C CYS A 94 3.55 -3.53 -6.61
N ASP A 95 4.55 -3.92 -7.39
CA ASP A 95 5.65 -3.07 -7.84
C ASP A 95 5.19 -1.73 -8.45
N GLN A 96 4.10 -1.74 -9.20
CA GLN A 96 3.50 -0.54 -9.80
C GLN A 96 2.94 0.44 -8.75
N ASN A 97 2.26 -0.07 -7.72
CA ASN A 97 1.79 0.75 -6.61
C ASN A 97 2.98 1.24 -5.77
N ALA A 98 4.01 0.42 -5.57
CA ALA A 98 5.22 0.80 -4.87
C ALA A 98 5.98 1.92 -5.60
N ALA A 99 6.02 1.90 -6.93
CA ALA A 99 6.59 3.00 -7.72
C ALA A 99 5.91 4.35 -7.42
N SER A 100 4.59 4.36 -7.20
CA SER A 100 3.83 5.58 -6.85
C SER A 100 4.12 6.11 -5.44
N TRP A 101 4.92 5.40 -4.63
CA TRP A 101 5.37 5.87 -3.33
C TRP A 101 6.70 6.64 -3.40
N GLY A 102 7.40 6.62 -4.54
CA GLY A 102 8.57 7.44 -4.84
C GLY A 102 9.93 6.90 -4.37
N TYR A 103 9.98 5.96 -3.42
CA TYR A 103 11.21 5.36 -2.89
C TYR A 103 11.33 3.87 -3.23
N PHE A 104 10.75 3.48 -4.36
CA PHE A 104 10.83 2.15 -4.90
C PHE A 104 11.67 2.17 -6.18
N ASN A 105 12.69 1.33 -6.23
CA ASN A 105 13.52 1.16 -7.41
C ASN A 105 12.91 0.07 -8.30
N THR A 106 12.45 0.47 -9.48
CA THR A 106 11.82 -0.43 -10.47
C THR A 106 12.81 -1.34 -11.18
N GLN A 107 14.12 -1.02 -11.20
CA GLN A 107 15.14 -1.89 -11.80
C GLN A 107 15.49 -3.06 -10.89
N SER A 108 15.60 -2.80 -9.59
CA SER A 108 15.90 -3.83 -8.59
C SER A 108 14.65 -4.44 -7.93
N GLN A 109 13.46 -3.93 -8.28
CA GLN A 109 12.16 -4.28 -7.69
C GLN A 109 12.17 -4.26 -6.15
N SER A 110 12.86 -3.28 -5.57
CA SER A 110 13.06 -3.20 -4.13
C SER A 110 12.93 -1.77 -3.61
N TRP A 111 12.49 -1.63 -2.36
CA TRP A 111 12.51 -0.35 -1.65
C TRP A 111 13.94 0.17 -1.46
N ASN A 112 14.13 1.49 -1.53
CA ASN A 112 15.39 2.16 -1.21
C ASN A 112 15.63 2.20 0.30
N LEU A 113 15.75 1.03 0.93
CA LEU A 113 15.80 0.87 2.39
C LEU A 113 16.96 1.65 3.03
N GLU A 114 18.12 1.73 2.38
CA GLU A 114 19.29 2.42 2.93
C GLU A 114 19.05 3.94 3.03
N ILE A 115 18.42 4.53 2.02
CA ILE A 115 18.05 5.95 2.00
C ILE A 115 16.96 6.24 3.05
N LEU A 116 15.96 5.36 3.14
CA LEU A 116 14.87 5.47 4.11
C LEU A 116 15.39 5.31 5.55
N LYS A 117 16.26 4.34 5.82
CA LYS A 117 16.89 4.17 7.14
C LYS A 117 17.74 5.39 7.52
N ALA A 118 18.56 5.89 6.59
CA ALA A 118 19.44 7.04 6.84
C ALA A 118 18.65 8.33 7.17
N SER A 119 17.43 8.45 6.65
CA SER A 119 16.52 9.57 6.92
C SER A 119 15.60 9.36 8.13
N GLY A 120 15.74 8.25 8.85
CA GLY A 120 14.96 7.94 10.05
C GLY A 120 13.53 7.45 9.75
N PHE A 121 13.27 6.99 8.53
CA PHE A 121 11.96 6.47 8.14
C PHE A 121 11.68 5.11 8.80
N PRO A 122 10.46 4.89 9.33
CA PRO A 122 10.06 3.60 9.90
C PRO A 122 9.82 2.56 8.81
N ILE A 123 10.88 1.88 8.39
CA ILE A 123 10.82 0.84 7.34
C ILE A 123 9.92 -0.34 7.67
N HIS A 124 9.61 -0.58 8.95
CA HIS A 124 8.71 -1.66 9.36
C HIS A 124 7.28 -1.48 8.86
N LEU A 125 6.88 -0.23 8.61
CA LEU A 125 5.57 0.12 8.04
C LEU A 125 5.48 -0.16 6.54
N LEU A 126 6.61 -0.32 5.84
CA LEU A 126 6.60 -0.55 4.41
C LEU A 126 5.92 -1.88 4.09
N PRO A 127 5.05 -1.91 3.07
CA PRO A 127 4.39 -3.12 2.64
C PRO A 127 5.36 -4.04 1.90
N ASP A 128 5.02 -5.33 1.92
CA ASP A 128 5.79 -6.35 1.21
C ASP A 128 5.43 -6.29 -0.29
N ILE A 129 6.44 -6.44 -1.14
CA ILE A 129 6.27 -6.32 -2.59
C ILE A 129 5.96 -7.69 -3.19
N ALA A 130 4.97 -7.71 -4.07
CA ALA A 130 4.59 -8.88 -4.85
C ALA A 130 4.46 -8.51 -6.34
N GLU A 131 4.61 -9.51 -7.20
CA GLU A 131 4.53 -9.33 -8.64
C GLU A 131 3.08 -9.11 -9.10
N ALA A 132 2.89 -8.20 -10.06
CA ALA A 132 1.59 -7.99 -10.69
C ALA A 132 1.04 -9.29 -11.32
N GLY A 133 -0.21 -9.63 -11.02
CA GLY A 133 -0.84 -10.87 -11.51
C GLY A 133 -0.54 -12.12 -10.68
N SER A 134 0.32 -12.03 -9.67
CA SER A 134 0.51 -13.11 -8.71
C SER A 134 -0.66 -13.22 -7.71
N VAL A 135 -0.76 -14.37 -7.03
CA VAL A 135 -1.79 -14.62 -6.01
C VAL A 135 -1.30 -14.07 -4.68
N ALA A 136 -1.96 -13.03 -4.16
CA ALA A 136 -1.67 -12.44 -2.85
C ALA A 136 -2.07 -13.37 -1.70
N GLY A 137 -3.11 -14.17 -1.88
CA GLY A 137 -3.57 -15.10 -0.86
C GLY A 137 -4.87 -15.80 -1.21
N ARG A 138 -5.51 -16.34 -0.17
CA ARG A 138 -6.84 -16.95 -0.27
C ARG A 138 -7.79 -16.27 0.69
N THR A 139 -9.05 -16.16 0.31
CA THR A 139 -10.07 -15.58 1.18
C THR A 139 -10.16 -16.33 2.50
N SER A 140 -10.06 -15.61 3.62
CA SER A 140 -10.11 -16.22 4.95
C SER A 140 -11.51 -16.74 5.29
N ARG A 141 -12.54 -16.10 4.71
CA ARG A 141 -13.96 -16.37 4.93
C ARG A 141 -14.73 -16.28 3.62
N ALA A 142 -15.96 -16.80 3.63
CA ALA A 142 -16.88 -16.61 2.53
C ALA A 142 -17.44 -15.18 2.59
N TRP A 143 -17.51 -14.49 1.46
CA TRP A 143 -17.99 -13.10 1.42
C TRP A 143 -18.83 -12.87 0.16
N PHE A 144 -20.10 -12.47 0.32
CA PHE A 144 -21.04 -12.23 -0.78
C PHE A 144 -20.97 -13.30 -1.88
N GLU A 145 -21.26 -14.56 -1.51
CA GLU A 145 -21.24 -15.75 -2.39
C GLU A 145 -19.87 -16.21 -2.88
N ILE A 146 -18.78 -15.49 -2.58
CA ILE A 146 -17.42 -15.96 -2.83
C ILE A 146 -17.08 -17.02 -1.77
N PRO A 147 -16.76 -18.27 -2.17
CA PRO A 147 -16.38 -19.31 -1.22
C PRO A 147 -15.10 -18.95 -0.46
N LYS A 148 -15.01 -19.43 0.78
CA LYS A 148 -13.74 -19.45 1.52
C LYS A 148 -12.68 -20.21 0.72
N GLY A 149 -11.45 -19.70 0.68
CA GLY A 149 -10.34 -20.33 -0.03
C GLY A 149 -10.19 -19.90 -1.50
N THR A 150 -11.03 -18.96 -1.97
CA THR A 150 -10.92 -18.36 -3.30
C THR A 150 -9.61 -17.58 -3.41
N GLN A 151 -8.91 -17.73 -4.53
CA GLN A 151 -7.65 -17.02 -4.76
C GLN A 151 -7.90 -15.53 -4.95
N VAL A 152 -7.13 -14.71 -4.25
CA VAL A 152 -7.14 -13.25 -4.37
C VAL A 152 -5.81 -12.84 -4.99
N GLY A 153 -5.88 -12.12 -6.11
CA GLY A 153 -4.71 -11.57 -6.78
C GLY A 153 -4.14 -10.37 -6.03
N VAL A 154 -2.88 -10.04 -6.31
CA VAL A 154 -2.28 -8.76 -5.87
C VAL A 154 -3.07 -7.61 -6.50
N ALA A 155 -3.35 -6.57 -5.71
CA ALA A 155 -4.06 -5.40 -6.17
C ALA A 155 -3.27 -4.63 -7.24
N LEU A 156 -3.95 -4.23 -8.31
CA LEU A 156 -3.40 -3.36 -9.35
C LEU A 156 -3.95 -1.94 -9.17
N GLY A 157 -3.16 -0.94 -9.58
CA GLY A 157 -3.63 0.44 -9.65
C GLY A 157 -4.75 0.61 -10.69
N ASP A 158 -5.52 1.68 -10.57
CA ASP A 158 -6.67 2.00 -11.43
C ASP A 158 -6.28 2.21 -12.91
N LEU A 159 -5.19 2.94 -13.14
CA LEU A 159 -4.60 3.15 -14.46
C LEU A 159 -4.12 1.83 -15.07
N GLN A 160 -3.42 1.02 -14.29
CA GLN A 160 -2.85 -0.24 -14.75
C GLN A 160 -3.93 -1.28 -15.00
N ALA A 161 -4.98 -1.33 -14.19
CA ALA A 161 -6.16 -2.15 -14.44
C ALA A 161 -6.89 -1.73 -15.74
N SER A 162 -7.01 -0.42 -15.99
CA SER A 162 -7.61 0.11 -17.22
C SER A 162 -6.79 -0.29 -18.45
N VAL A 163 -5.46 -0.13 -18.38
CA VAL A 163 -4.56 -0.54 -19.46
C VAL A 163 -4.61 -2.05 -19.67
N TYR A 164 -4.57 -2.84 -18.60
CA TYR A 164 -4.63 -4.29 -18.65
C TYR A 164 -5.93 -4.78 -19.34
N SER A 165 -7.06 -4.12 -19.10
CA SER A 165 -8.33 -4.44 -19.77
C SER A 165 -8.28 -4.24 -21.30
N CYS A 166 -7.43 -3.33 -21.78
CA CYS A 166 -7.23 -3.04 -23.19
C CYS A 166 -6.12 -3.89 -23.84
N MET A 167 -5.35 -4.63 -23.04
CA MET A 167 -4.28 -5.50 -23.56
C MET A 167 -4.88 -6.80 -24.11
N ALA A 168 -4.87 -6.92 -25.43
CA ALA A 168 -5.48 -8.05 -26.16
C ALA A 168 -4.69 -9.38 -26.08
N LYS A 169 -3.57 -9.47 -25.35
CA LYS A 169 -2.72 -10.68 -25.26
C LYS A 169 -2.20 -10.95 -23.85
N ARG A 170 -2.22 -12.22 -23.46
CA ARG A 170 -1.84 -12.78 -22.16
C ARG A 170 -0.33 -13.11 -21.98
N THR A 171 0.58 -12.58 -22.81
CA THR A 171 1.93 -13.18 -22.93
C THR A 171 3.14 -12.27 -22.69
N ASP A 172 2.99 -11.01 -22.32
CA ASP A 172 4.17 -10.16 -22.04
C ASP A 172 4.28 -9.89 -20.53
N ALA A 173 4.48 -10.97 -19.78
CA ALA A 173 5.07 -11.00 -18.45
C ALA A 173 6.51 -11.53 -18.58
#